data_AF-A0A8T3TNQ8-F1
#
_entry.id   AF-A0A8T3TNQ8-F1
#
_cell.length_a   1.000
_cell.length_b   1.000
_cell.length_c   1.000
_cell.angle_alpha   90.00
_cell.angle_beta   90.00
_cell.angle_gamma   90.00
#
_symmetry.space_group_name_H-M   'P 1'
#
loop_
_entity.id
_entity.type
_entity.pdbx_description
1 polymer ?
#
loop_
_entity_poly.entity_id
_entity_poly.type
_entity_poly.pdbx_seq_one_letter_code
_entity_poly.pdbx_strand_id
1 'polypeptide(L)'
;DLRSVSTDPRARIEVVDIFRRSDLVLPHVEEAIAIGAKAIWMQLEVWNEEAAQLAADAGLAVVMNRCPAIDHPVMIGTRGGIGSEAT
;
A
#
# COMPACT_ATOMS: atom_id res chain seq x y z
N ASP A 1 15.35 2.11 0.60
CA ASP A 1 15.33 2.49 2.01
C ASP A 1 14.43 3.72 2.14
N LEU A 2 13.28 3.56 2.80
CA LEU A 2 12.34 4.66 3.00
C LEU A 2 12.87 5.75 3.94
N ARG A 3 13.85 5.44 4.79
CA ARG A 3 14.40 6.38 5.80
C ARG A 3 15.18 7.53 5.19
N SER A 4 15.57 7.45 3.92
CA SER A 4 16.32 8.49 3.19
C SER A 4 15.47 9.33 2.24
N VAL A 5 14.17 9.05 2.09
CA VAL A 5 13.33 9.62 1.02
C VAL A 5 12.95 11.09 1.25
N SER A 6 12.77 11.54 2.50
CA SER A 6 12.49 12.96 2.78
C SER A 6 12.76 13.36 4.23
N THR A 7 13.37 14.53 4.44
CA THR A 7 13.54 15.18 5.74
C THR A 7 12.58 16.36 5.94
N ASP A 8 11.74 16.70 4.96
CA ASP A 8 10.74 17.77 5.11
C ASP A 8 9.57 17.26 5.98
N PRO A 9 9.32 17.84 7.17
CA PRO A 9 8.24 17.42 8.05
C PRO A 9 6.84 17.61 7.45
N ARG A 10 6.69 18.42 6.38
CA ARG A 10 5.42 18.59 5.64
C ARG A 10 5.23 17.55 4.53
N ALA A 11 6.26 16.77 4.22
CA ALA A 11 6.24 15.72 3.21
C ALA A 11 6.45 14.33 3.84
N ARG A 12 5.80 14.07 4.99
CA ARG A 12 5.80 12.74 5.61
C ARG A 12 5.15 11.72 4.69
N ILE A 13 5.75 10.54 4.61
CA ILE A 13 5.18 9.39 3.94
C ILE A 13 4.03 8.86 4.80
N GLU A 14 2.80 8.91 4.28
CA GLU A 14 1.62 8.39 4.98
C GLU A 14 1.31 6.95 4.58
N VAL A 15 1.51 6.60 3.31
CA VAL A 15 1.22 5.27 2.76
C VAL A 15 2.45 4.75 2.06
N VAL A 16 2.82 3.50 2.35
CA VAL A 16 3.88 2.79 1.64
C VAL A 16 3.24 1.81 0.66
N ASP A 17 3.37 2.11 -0.62
CA ASP A 17 2.86 1.29 -1.71
C ASP A 17 3.93 0.30 -2.22
N ILE A 18 3.64 -1.00 -2.13
CA ILE A 18 4.62 -2.09 -2.24
C ILE A 18 4.38 -2.88 -3.54
N PHE A 19 5.25 -2.64 -4.52
CA PHE A 19 5.36 -3.38 -5.78
C PHE A 19 6.46 -4.47 -5.76
N ARG A 20 6.90 -4.85 -4.56
CA ARG A 20 7.97 -5.85 -4.38
C ARG A 20 7.36 -7.24 -4.33
N ARG A 21 8.13 -8.24 -4.75
CA ARG A 21 7.72 -9.65 -4.62
C ARG A 21 7.36 -9.96 -3.16
N SER A 22 6.38 -10.83 -2.96
CA SER A 22 5.86 -11.22 -1.65
C SER A 22 6.94 -11.63 -0.63
N ASP A 23 7.99 -12.32 -1.09
CA ASP A 23 9.12 -12.78 -0.28
C ASP A 23 10.06 -11.64 0.17
N LEU A 24 9.91 -10.44 -0.38
CA LEU A 24 10.72 -9.27 -0.08
C LEU A 24 9.92 -8.14 0.58
N VAL A 25 8.67 -8.39 0.99
CA VAL A 25 7.79 -7.37 1.59
C VAL A 25 8.21 -7.01 3.01
N LEU A 26 8.61 -8.01 3.81
CA LEU A 26 8.84 -7.85 5.25
C LEU A 26 9.81 -6.70 5.59
N PRO A 27 11.00 -6.58 4.96
CA PRO A 27 11.92 -5.47 5.27
C PRO A 27 11.34 -4.08 4.95
N HIS A 28 10.45 -3.99 3.96
CA HIS A 28 9.81 -2.72 3.61
C HIS A 28 8.69 -2.34 4.57
N VAL A 29 8.03 -3.32 5.19
CA VAL A 29 7.08 -3.07 6.28
C VAL A 29 7.81 -2.59 7.54
N GLU A 30 8.97 -3.17 7.86
CA GLU A 30 9.82 -2.67 8.95
C GLU A 30 10.25 -1.22 8.72
N GLU A 31 10.67 -0.87 7.50
CA GLU A 31 10.98 0.51 7.11
C GLU A 31 9.74 1.43 7.25
N ALA A 32 8.55 0.97 6.86
CA ALA A 32 7.29 1.72 6.97
C ALA A 32 6.92 2.03 8.42
N ILE A 33 7.07 1.05 9.32
CA ILE A 33 6.87 1.22 10.76
C ILE A 33 7.88 2.23 11.31
N ALA A 34 9.15 2.10 10.95
CA ALA A 34 10.23 2.96 11.46
C ALA A 34 10.05 4.44 11.11
N ILE A 35 9.51 4.76 9.93
CA ILE A 35 9.24 6.15 9.53
C ILE A 35 7.90 6.69 10.07
N GLY A 36 7.09 5.84 10.72
CA GLY A 36 5.77 6.20 11.22
C GLY A 36 4.75 6.41 10.10
N ALA A 37 4.77 5.56 9.07
CA ALA A 37 3.71 5.52 8.07
C ALA A 37 2.37 5.15 8.73
N LYS A 38 1.26 5.52 8.10
CA LYS A 38 -0.09 5.23 8.58
C LYS A 38 -0.65 3.94 7.98
N ALA A 39 -0.19 3.56 6.78
CA ALA A 39 -0.67 2.38 6.10
C ALA A 39 0.40 1.75 5.21
N ILE A 40 0.25 0.44 4.98
CA ILE A 40 0.92 -0.28 3.90
C ILE A 40 -0.11 -0.75 2.88
N TRP A 41 0.28 -0.74 1.61
CA TRP A 41 -0.52 -1.23 0.50
C TRP A 41 0.30 -2.23 -0.30
N MET A 42 -0.02 -3.53 -0.19
CA MET A 42 0.57 -4.55 -1.03
C MET A 42 -0.25 -4.66 -2.32
N GLN A 43 0.41 -4.39 -3.44
CA GLN A 43 -0.24 -4.37 -4.76
C GLN A 43 -0.78 -5.74 -5.16
N LEU A 44 -1.43 -5.80 -6.33
CA LEU A 44 -1.90 -7.06 -6.91
C LEU A 44 -0.78 -8.11 -6.94
N GLU A 45 -1.14 -9.33 -6.57
CA GLU A 45 -0.25 -10.50 -6.48
C GLU A 45 0.87 -10.39 -5.43
N VAL A 46 0.88 -9.32 -4.63
CA VAL A 46 1.76 -9.18 -3.46
C VAL A 46 0.98 -9.58 -2.21
N TRP A 47 1.36 -10.71 -1.62
CA TRP A 47 0.70 -11.33 -0.46
C TRP A 47 1.74 -11.80 0.56
N ASN A 48 1.73 -11.21 1.75
CA ASN A 48 2.61 -11.63 2.84
C ASN A 48 1.90 -11.43 4.19
N GLU A 49 1.43 -12.54 4.77
CA GLU A 49 0.66 -12.53 6.03
C GLU A 49 1.51 -12.13 7.23
N GLU A 50 2.77 -12.55 7.27
CA GLU A 50 3.71 -12.17 8.34
C GLU A 50 3.90 -10.65 8.36
N ALA A 51 4.15 -10.05 7.20
CA ALA A 51 4.32 -8.61 7.08
C ALA A 51 3.01 -7.85 7.36
N ALA A 52 1.87 -8.40 6.96
CA ALA A 52 0.55 -7.85 7.30
C ALA A 52 0.30 -7.85 8.82
N GLN A 53 0.59 -8.95 9.50
CA GLN A 53 0.44 -9.05 10.95
C GLN A 53 1.38 -8.08 11.66
N LEU A 54 2.65 -8.01 11.24
CA LEU A 54 3.64 -7.08 11.80
C LEU A 54 3.17 -5.62 11.68
N ALA A 55 2.64 -5.23 10.51
CA ALA A 55 2.11 -3.88 10.31
C ALA A 55 0.88 -3.60 11.18
N ALA A 56 -0.05 -4.56 11.27
CA ALA A 56 -1.26 -4.42 12.08
C ALA A 56 -0.94 -4.29 13.57
N ASP A 57 0.00 -5.10 14.08
CA ASP A 57 0.46 -5.04 15.48
C ASP A 57 1.15 -3.71 15.81
N ALA A 58 1.81 -3.10 14.81
CA ALA A 58 2.38 -1.76 14.91
C ALA A 58 1.36 -0.62 14.71
N GLY A 59 0.08 -0.94 14.46
CA GLY A 59 -1.01 0.02 14.31
C GLY A 59 -1.16 0.64 12.91
N LEU A 60 -0.50 0.08 11.89
CA LEU A 60 -0.68 0.52 10.51
C LEU A 60 -1.94 -0.12 9.91
N ALA A 61 -2.65 0.62 9.05
CA ALA A 61 -3.68 0.04 8.21
C ALA A 61 -3.03 -0.85 7.13
N VAL A 62 -3.63 -2.01 6.87
CA VAL A 62 -3.10 -2.99 5.93
C VAL A 62 -4.07 -3.24 4.79
N VAL A 63 -3.57 -3.10 3.57
CA VAL A 63 -4.27 -3.52 2.34
C VAL A 63 -3.40 -4.53 1.61
N MET A 64 -3.96 -5.67 1.21
CA MET A 64 -3.26 -6.71 0.46
C MET A 64 -3.98 -7.10 -0.82
N ASN A 65 -3.21 -7.37 -1.88
CA ASN A 65 -3.71 -7.82 -3.18
C ASN A 65 -4.76 -6.89 -3.79
N ARG A 66 -4.47 -5.58 -3.81
CA ARG A 66 -5.37 -4.52 -4.30
C ARG A 66 -4.60 -3.50 -5.12
N CYS A 67 -5.28 -2.74 -5.98
CA CYS A 67 -4.65 -1.69 -6.77
C CYS A 67 -5.41 -0.37 -6.59
N PRO A 68 -4.77 0.72 -6.11
CA PRO A 68 -5.42 2.01 -5.95
C PRO A 68 -6.05 2.53 -7.25
N ALA A 69 -5.41 2.29 -8.40
CA ALA A 69 -5.96 2.73 -9.70
C ALA A 69 -7.27 2.00 -10.07
N ILE A 70 -7.45 0.76 -9.62
CA ILE A 70 -8.68 -0.03 -9.85
C ILE A 70 -9.73 0.29 -8.78
N ASP A 71 -9.29 0.39 -7.52
CA ASP A 71 -10.20 0.51 -6.38
C ASP A 71 -10.67 1.94 -6.13
N HIS A 72 -9.80 2.94 -6.30
CA HIS A 72 -10.17 4.34 -6.04
C HIS A 72 -11.41 4.77 -6.83
N PRO A 73 -11.50 4.55 -8.17
CA PRO A 73 -12.71 4.92 -8.91
C PRO A 73 -13.98 4.20 -8.46
N VAL A 74 -13.86 2.96 -7.97
CA VAL A 74 -14.98 2.20 -7.40
C VAL A 74 -15.40 2.80 -6.06
N MET A 75 -14.43 3.12 -5.21
CA MET A 75 -14.66 3.68 -3.87
C MET A 75 -15.29 5.07 -3.90
N ILE A 76 -14.85 5.94 -4.82
CA ILE A 76 -15.36 7.32 -4.94
C ILE A 76 -16.56 7.44 -5.88
N GLY A 77 -17.12 6.31 -6.35
CA GLY A 77 -18.32 6.29 -7.18
C GLY A 77 -18.14 6.89 -8.59
N THR A 78 -16.89 7.08 -9.05
CA THR A 78 -16.60 7.62 -10.38
C THR A 78 -16.56 6.55 -11.47
N ARG A 79 -16.71 5.26 -11.11
CA ARG A 79 -16.93 4.17 -12.06
C ARG A 79 -18.39 4.15 -12.56
N GLY A 80 -18.86 5.29 -13.05
CA GLY A 80 -20.06 5.45 -13.86
C GLY A 80 -19.67 5.64 -15.31
N GLY A 81 -19.70 4.55 -16.10
CA GLY A 81 -19.57 4.60 -17.55
C GLY A 81 -18.15 4.59 -18.11
N ILE A 82 -17.52 3.42 -18.16
CA ILE A 82 -16.64 3.07 -19.27
C ILE A 82 -16.97 1.65 -19.75
N GLY A 83 -17.49 1.55 -20.98
CA GLY A 83 -17.47 0.32 -21.79
C GLY A 83 -18.64 -0.65 -21.62
N SER A 84 -19.84 -0.27 -22.05
CA SER A 84 -20.64 -1.19 -22.86
C SER A 84 -20.00 -1.22 -24.27
N GLU A 85 -19.90 -2.42 -24.84
CA GLU A 85 -19.41 -2.78 -26.19
C GLU A 85 -17.91 -3.12 -26.34
N ALA A 86 -17.61 -4.41 -26.32
CA ALA A 86 -17.26 -5.14 -27.55
C ALA A 86 -17.65 -6.63 -27.38
N THR A 87 -18.23 -7.18 -28.44
CA THR A 87 -18.82 -8.51 -28.68
C THR A 87 -18.12 -9.70 -28.03
#